data_AF-X0KDE1-F1
#
_entry.id   AF-X0KDE1-F1
#
_cell.length_a   1.000
_cell.length_b   1.000
_cell.length_c   1.000
_cell.angle_alpha   90.00
_cell.angle_beta   90.00
_cell.angle_gamma   90.00
#
_symmetry.space_group_name_H-M   'P 1'
#
loop_
_entity.id
_entity.type
_entity.pdbx_description
1 polymer ?
#
loop_
_entity_poly.entity_id
_entity_poly.type
_entity_poly.pdbx_seq_one_letter_code
_entity_poly.pdbx_strand_id
1 'polypeptide(L)'
;MWHLGCYNCRHVMLGVGHSAQYAPFLRRVNEAGDARMCVSILLGEPIVREIEACGNTVYALDGDIFRTTKLVDKTLIEKLSVQHTEATKPQSSPVARAATQAVLTPATSTSSMSPPQTSWAKITKSASPPPKLTMPLPPKQDKTKPASKTPPQPAWSPGPRGRDPPITVGVPAMEDIKRREDTDKLCNNHFLRGPCTRIGACTFNHTFKPSKEQLKALAMLARQNPCINGQDCDVNDCIYGHNCPNVTNGVCTRSHCRFKVDGHPPNTKFTNSKIHEN
;
A
#
# COMPACT_ATOMS: atom_id res chain seq x y z
N MET A 1 15.12 13.23 -28.25
CA MET A 1 15.98 14.44 -28.20
C MET A 1 15.95 14.94 -26.77
N TRP A 2 17.10 15.16 -26.12
CA TRP A 2 17.15 15.60 -24.71
C TRP A 2 16.85 17.10 -24.60
N HIS A 3 16.10 17.53 -23.58
CA HIS A 3 15.61 18.91 -23.43
C HIS A 3 16.67 19.90 -22.89
N LEU A 4 17.92 19.80 -23.35
CA LEU A 4 19.06 20.62 -22.90
C LEU A 4 18.91 22.12 -23.22
N GLY A 5 18.03 22.50 -24.16
CA GLY A 5 17.70 23.91 -24.45
C GLY A 5 16.65 24.54 -23.52
N CYS A 6 16.22 23.84 -22.47
CA CYS A 6 15.17 24.35 -21.57
C CYS A 6 15.75 25.31 -20.51
N TYR A 7 15.54 26.62 -20.66
CA TYR A 7 16.04 27.66 -19.73
C TYR A 7 15.60 27.50 -18.26
N ASN A 8 14.56 26.72 -17.98
CA ASN A 8 14.10 26.41 -16.62
C ASN A 8 14.85 25.20 -16.00
N CYS A 9 15.56 24.40 -16.81
CA CYS A 9 16.43 23.35 -16.33
C CYS A 9 17.79 23.96 -15.93
N ARG A 10 18.29 23.58 -14.75
CA ARG A 10 19.60 24.04 -14.21
C ARG A 10 20.58 22.90 -13.94
N HIS A 11 20.11 21.66 -14.01
CA HIS A 11 20.89 20.46 -13.73
C HIS A 11 20.21 19.23 -14.34
N VAL A 12 20.98 18.30 -14.89
CA VAL A 12 20.50 17.01 -15.38
C VAL A 12 21.33 15.89 -14.76
N MET A 13 20.68 14.95 -14.09
CA MET A 13 21.33 13.73 -13.57
C MET A 13 21.06 12.55 -14.49
N LEU A 14 22.10 11.79 -14.86
CA LEU A 14 22.01 10.70 -15.84
C LEU A 14 22.55 9.38 -15.27
N GLY A 15 21.68 8.37 -15.13
CA GLY A 15 22.04 7.00 -14.73
C GLY A 15 22.64 6.15 -15.85
N VAL A 16 23.59 6.71 -16.61
CA VAL A 16 24.08 6.14 -17.88
C VAL A 16 25.50 5.55 -17.81
N GLY A 17 26.11 5.52 -16.62
CA GLY A 17 27.53 5.15 -16.42
C GLY A 17 27.95 3.76 -16.92
N HIS A 18 26.99 2.87 -17.23
CA HIS A 18 27.21 1.49 -17.65
C HIS A 18 27.39 1.29 -19.17
N SER A 19 27.28 2.33 -20.02
CA SER A 19 27.34 2.17 -21.48
C SER A 19 28.10 3.26 -22.22
N ALA A 20 29.22 2.90 -22.85
CA ALA A 20 30.15 3.82 -23.51
C ALA A 20 29.52 4.64 -24.66
N GLN A 21 28.38 4.20 -25.20
CA GLN A 21 27.64 4.90 -26.26
C GLN A 21 27.24 6.35 -25.89
N TYR A 22 27.19 6.69 -24.61
CA TYR A 22 26.87 8.04 -24.13
C TYR A 22 28.08 8.98 -24.06
N ALA A 23 29.32 8.46 -24.11
CA ALA A 23 30.53 9.29 -24.00
C ALA A 23 30.68 10.35 -25.11
N PRO A 24 30.39 10.09 -26.41
CA PRO A 24 30.44 11.12 -27.45
C PRO A 24 29.39 12.24 -27.28
N PHE A 25 28.32 11.98 -26.54
CA PHE A 25 27.31 12.98 -26.16
C PHE A 25 27.77 13.78 -24.95
N LEU A 26 28.21 13.11 -23.88
CA LEU A 26 28.69 13.76 -22.65
C LEU A 26 29.88 14.69 -22.93
N ARG A 27 30.83 14.24 -23.76
CA ARG A 27 31.96 15.06 -24.20
C ARG A 27 31.49 16.33 -24.91
N ARG A 28 30.56 16.23 -25.87
CA ARG A 28 30.01 17.39 -26.58
C ARG A 28 29.31 18.38 -25.64
N VAL A 29 28.63 17.88 -24.61
CA VAL A 29 27.99 18.75 -23.61
C VAL A 29 29.03 19.48 -22.75
N ASN A 30 30.13 18.81 -22.39
CA ASN A 30 31.22 19.43 -21.63
C ASN A 30 32.04 20.43 -22.48
N GLU A 31 32.33 20.07 -23.73
CA GLU A 31 32.98 20.92 -24.74
C GLU A 31 32.18 22.19 -25.08
N ALA A 32 30.84 22.15 -24.97
CA ALA A 32 29.97 23.28 -25.31
C ALA A 32 30.06 24.46 -24.32
N GLY A 33 30.65 24.28 -23.13
CA GLY A 33 30.98 25.35 -22.18
C GLY A 33 29.81 26.13 -21.56
N ASP A 34 28.55 25.81 -21.88
CA ASP A 34 27.39 26.51 -21.32
C ASP A 34 27.14 26.10 -19.86
N ALA A 35 27.73 26.86 -18.94
CA ALA A 35 27.64 26.70 -17.49
C ALA A 35 26.21 26.74 -16.90
N ARG A 36 25.17 26.94 -17.72
CA ARG A 36 23.77 26.75 -17.36
C ARG A 36 23.37 25.28 -17.22
N MET A 37 24.09 24.37 -17.89
CA MET A 37 23.70 22.96 -18.07
C MET A 37 24.66 22.00 -17.35
N CYS A 38 24.65 22.04 -16.02
CA CYS A 38 25.38 21.07 -15.20
C CYS A 38 24.83 19.65 -15.43
N VAL A 39 25.62 18.77 -16.05
CA VAL A 39 25.27 17.35 -16.24
C VAL A 39 26.14 16.47 -15.35
N SER A 40 25.49 15.76 -14.42
CA SER A 40 26.14 14.83 -13.49
C SER A 40 25.67 13.39 -13.72
N ILE A 41 26.51 12.44 -13.35
CA ILE A 41 26.32 11.02 -13.64
C ILE A 41 26.01 10.28 -12.34
N LEU A 42 24.94 9.50 -12.35
CA LEU A 42 24.49 8.67 -11.23
C LEU A 42 25.04 7.25 -11.41
N LEU A 43 25.73 6.71 -10.40
CA LEU A 43 26.21 5.33 -10.42
C LEU A 43 25.27 4.37 -9.67
N GLY A 44 25.32 3.10 -10.09
CA GLY A 44 24.74 1.94 -9.41
C GLY A 44 25.31 0.60 -9.91
N GLU A 45 26.40 0.66 -10.68
CA GLU A 45 27.22 -0.39 -11.30
C GLU A 45 28.51 0.34 -11.76
N PRO A 46 29.70 -0.28 -11.85
CA PRO A 46 30.94 0.42 -12.16
C PRO A 46 30.91 1.24 -13.47
N ILE A 47 31.50 2.43 -13.41
CA ILE A 47 31.56 3.37 -14.54
C ILE A 47 32.45 2.83 -15.68
N VAL A 48 31.98 2.93 -16.92
CA VAL A 48 32.82 2.63 -18.09
C VAL A 48 33.82 3.75 -18.33
N ARG A 49 35.06 3.38 -18.66
CA ARG A 49 36.23 4.27 -18.74
C ARG A 49 36.03 5.44 -19.71
N GLU A 50 35.25 5.25 -20.77
CA GLU A 50 34.93 6.26 -21.78
C GLU A 50 34.07 7.39 -21.20
N ILE A 51 33.22 7.09 -20.22
CA ILE A 51 32.38 8.06 -19.51
C ILE A 51 33.18 8.77 -18.42
N GLU A 52 34.00 8.05 -17.66
CA GLU A 52 34.93 8.64 -16.68
C GLU A 52 35.84 9.68 -17.35
N ALA A 53 36.39 9.35 -18.52
CA ALA A 53 37.19 10.24 -19.36
C ALA A 53 36.44 11.45 -19.96
N CYS A 54 35.13 11.62 -19.72
CA CYS A 54 34.40 12.82 -20.12
C CYS A 54 34.46 13.96 -19.08
N GLY A 55 34.93 13.69 -17.85
CA GLY A 55 35.15 14.72 -16.82
C GLY A 55 33.89 15.31 -16.19
N ASN A 56 32.75 14.61 -16.28
CA ASN A 56 31.51 14.99 -15.58
C ASN A 56 31.61 14.75 -14.07
N THR A 57 30.85 15.50 -13.27
CA THR A 57 30.65 15.18 -11.85
C THR A 57 29.95 13.83 -11.70
N VAL A 58 30.53 12.92 -10.93
CA VAL A 58 29.99 11.57 -10.70
C VAL A 58 29.52 11.45 -9.25
N TYR A 59 28.30 10.94 -9.06
CA TYR A 59 27.69 10.64 -7.77
C TYR A 59 27.45 9.14 -7.64
N ALA A 60 28.24 8.48 -6.80
CA ALA A 60 27.91 7.17 -6.25
C ALA A 60 26.88 7.33 -5.12
N LEU A 61 25.90 6.43 -5.06
CA LEU A 61 24.93 6.33 -3.95
C LEU A 61 25.01 4.95 -3.29
N ASP A 62 26.22 4.39 -3.32
CA ASP A 62 26.61 3.06 -2.90
C ASP A 62 26.47 2.91 -1.38
N GLY A 63 25.85 1.82 -0.94
CA GLY A 63 25.65 1.50 0.48
C GLY A 63 24.41 2.17 1.10
N ASP A 64 24.18 3.46 0.83
CA ASP A 64 23.07 4.22 1.40
C ASP A 64 21.74 4.05 0.63
N ILE A 65 21.78 3.97 -0.71
CA ILE A 65 20.57 3.90 -1.56
C ILE A 65 20.64 2.75 -2.57
N PHE A 66 21.81 2.51 -3.16
CA PHE A 66 22.03 1.42 -4.11
C PHE A 66 23.03 0.38 -3.59
N ARG A 67 22.89 -0.85 -4.09
CA ARG A 67 23.79 -1.96 -3.73
C ARG A 67 25.04 -1.92 -4.58
N THR A 68 26.20 -2.02 -3.94
CA THR A 68 27.50 -2.28 -4.59
C THR A 68 27.61 -3.69 -5.19
N THR A 69 26.60 -4.54 -5.00
CA THR A 69 26.56 -5.90 -5.49
C THR A 69 25.46 -6.06 -6.54
N LYS A 70 25.87 -6.55 -7.72
CA LYS A 70 24.98 -6.89 -8.82
C LYS A 70 23.85 -7.82 -8.33
N LEU A 71 22.62 -7.49 -8.67
CA LEU A 71 21.45 -8.30 -8.33
C LEU A 71 21.58 -9.68 -8.99
N VAL A 72 21.79 -10.71 -8.18
CA VAL A 72 21.84 -12.10 -8.64
C VAL A 72 20.43 -12.51 -9.08
N ASP A 73 20.24 -12.69 -10.38
CA ASP A 73 18.97 -13.14 -10.94
C ASP A 73 18.70 -14.59 -10.50
N LYS A 74 17.68 -14.77 -9.67
CA LYS A 74 17.30 -16.07 -9.12
C LYS A 74 16.86 -17.07 -10.20
N THR A 75 16.46 -16.62 -11.38
CA THR A 75 16.04 -17.48 -12.50
C THR A 75 17.16 -18.36 -13.08
N LEU A 76 18.41 -18.12 -12.69
CA LEU A 76 19.57 -18.93 -13.13
C LEU A 76 19.92 -20.08 -12.17
N ILE A 77 19.49 -20.04 -10.90
CA ILE A 77 19.83 -21.10 -9.93
C ILE A 77 18.99 -22.37 -10.17
N GLU A 78 17.75 -22.23 -10.66
CA GLU A 78 16.88 -23.37 -10.99
C GLU A 78 17.24 -24.08 -12.31
N LYS A 79 18.19 -23.55 -13.10
CA LYS A 79 18.54 -24.06 -14.44
C LYS A 79 19.82 -24.91 -14.52
N LEU A 80 20.41 -25.28 -13.39
CA LEU A 80 21.65 -26.09 -13.34
C LEU A 80 21.43 -27.60 -13.13
N SER A 81 20.19 -28.10 -13.20
CA SER A 81 19.90 -29.54 -13.01
C SER A 81 18.89 -30.14 -14.00
N VAL A 82 18.90 -29.69 -15.27
CA VAL A 82 18.35 -30.46 -16.40
C VAL A 82 19.36 -30.44 -17.54
N GLN A 83 20.07 -31.55 -17.73
CA GLN A 83 20.80 -31.80 -18.97
C GLN A 83 19.78 -32.16 -20.07
N HIS A 84 19.73 -31.40 -21.15
CA HIS A 84 19.25 -31.90 -22.44
C HIS A 84 19.92 -31.15 -23.59
N THR A 85 19.98 -31.79 -24.75
CA THR A 85 20.94 -31.49 -25.82
C THR A 85 20.40 -30.61 -26.95
N GLU A 86 21.36 -30.12 -27.75
CA GLU A 86 21.20 -29.58 -29.11
C GLU A 86 20.54 -28.20 -29.27
N ALA A 87 20.68 -27.68 -30.49
CA ALA A 87 20.54 -26.28 -30.84
C ALA A 87 19.89 -26.11 -32.21
N THR A 88 19.34 -24.92 -32.49
CA THR A 88 19.55 -24.17 -33.75
C THR A 88 18.81 -22.82 -33.75
N LYS A 89 19.55 -21.77 -34.12
CA LYS A 89 19.24 -20.50 -34.82
C LYS A 89 17.80 -19.89 -34.75
N PRO A 90 17.66 -18.56 -34.49
CA PRO A 90 16.36 -17.87 -34.44
C PRO A 90 15.78 -17.51 -35.81
N GLN A 91 14.44 -17.32 -35.86
CA GLN A 91 13.71 -16.68 -36.96
C GLN A 91 12.57 -15.79 -36.40
N SER A 92 12.05 -14.86 -37.20
CA SER A 92 11.37 -13.64 -36.76
C SER A 92 9.87 -13.54 -37.10
N SER A 93 9.06 -13.11 -36.11
CA SER A 93 7.83 -12.27 -36.26
C SER A 93 6.61 -12.88 -37.02
N PRO A 94 5.39 -12.27 -36.98
CA PRO A 94 4.88 -11.18 -36.15
C PRO A 94 3.57 -11.49 -35.37
N VAL A 95 3.09 -10.45 -34.67
CA VAL A 95 1.79 -10.23 -33.99
C VAL A 95 0.54 -10.88 -34.60
N ALA A 96 -0.30 -11.47 -33.73
CA ALA A 96 -1.78 -11.43 -33.81
C ALA A 96 -2.42 -11.53 -32.41
N ARG A 97 -3.66 -11.06 -32.25
CA ARG A 97 -4.38 -10.96 -30.95
C ARG A 97 -5.84 -11.36 -31.12
N ALA A 98 -6.33 -12.32 -30.34
CA ALA A 98 -7.74 -12.72 -30.29
C ALA A 98 -8.29 -12.61 -28.87
N ALA A 99 -9.55 -12.20 -28.72
CA ALA A 99 -10.24 -12.09 -27.44
C ALA A 99 -11.61 -12.78 -27.54
N THR A 100 -12.00 -13.51 -26.49
CA THR A 100 -13.19 -14.36 -26.47
C THR A 100 -14.29 -13.81 -25.57
N GLN A 101 -15.44 -13.47 -26.18
CA GLN A 101 -16.78 -13.61 -25.61
C GLN A 101 -17.08 -12.78 -24.32
N ALA A 102 -18.32 -12.62 -23.83
CA ALA A 102 -19.65 -12.98 -24.35
C ALA A 102 -20.61 -11.77 -24.16
N VAL A 103 -21.80 -11.83 -24.76
CA VAL A 103 -22.89 -10.85 -24.55
C VAL A 103 -24.05 -11.54 -23.84
N LEU A 104 -24.57 -10.95 -22.76
CA LEU A 104 -25.87 -11.27 -22.18
C LEU A 104 -26.61 -10.01 -21.72
N THR A 105 -27.93 -10.04 -21.85
CA THR A 105 -28.86 -8.94 -21.58
C THR A 105 -29.33 -8.92 -20.12
N PRO A 106 -29.57 -7.74 -19.52
CA PRO A 106 -30.32 -7.64 -18.28
C PRO A 106 -31.83 -7.82 -18.52
N ALA A 107 -32.53 -8.41 -17.55
CA ALA A 107 -33.99 -8.42 -17.50
C ALA A 107 -34.46 -7.90 -16.13
N THR A 108 -35.42 -6.97 -16.14
CA THR A 108 -35.93 -6.30 -14.93
C THR A 108 -37.23 -6.95 -14.47
N SER A 109 -37.41 -7.15 -13.16
CA SER A 109 -38.72 -7.39 -12.56
C SER A 109 -38.76 -6.86 -11.12
N THR A 110 -39.71 -5.97 -10.87
CA THR A 110 -39.93 -5.25 -9.60
C THR A 110 -41.20 -5.73 -8.89
N SER A 111 -41.15 -6.02 -7.58
CA SER A 111 -42.34 -5.96 -6.70
C SER A 111 -42.04 -6.17 -5.21
N SER A 112 -42.21 -5.12 -4.38
CA SER A 112 -42.69 -5.11 -2.98
C SER A 112 -42.46 -3.71 -2.36
N MET A 113 -43.47 -2.85 -2.18
CA MET A 113 -44.54 -2.84 -1.15
C MET A 113 -44.10 -2.25 0.21
N SER A 114 -44.76 -1.14 0.57
CA SER A 114 -44.69 -0.34 1.81
C SER A 114 -46.13 0.13 2.17
N PRO A 115 -46.44 0.73 3.35
CA PRO A 115 -45.64 0.97 4.56
C PRO A 115 -46.14 0.03 5.71
N PRO A 116 -46.76 0.38 6.88
CA PRO A 116 -47.06 1.65 7.58
C PRO A 116 -46.26 1.79 8.92
N GLN A 117 -46.88 2.28 10.00
CA GLN A 117 -46.40 2.29 11.40
C GLN A 117 -47.54 1.95 12.37
N THR A 118 -47.24 1.54 13.61
CA THR A 118 -48.07 1.60 14.84
C THR A 118 -47.34 0.87 16.00
N SER A 119 -47.56 1.10 17.31
CA SER A 119 -48.14 2.24 18.06
C SER A 119 -47.85 2.09 19.58
N TRP A 120 -48.31 3.08 20.37
CA TRP A 120 -48.61 3.07 21.82
C TRP A 120 -47.50 3.29 22.85
N ALA A 121 -47.82 4.17 23.81
CA ALA A 121 -47.04 4.49 25.00
C ALA A 121 -47.94 5.03 26.13
N LYS A 122 -47.46 4.90 27.38
CA LYS A 122 -47.90 5.58 28.63
C LYS A 122 -49.29 5.24 29.22
N ILE A 123 -49.27 4.86 30.50
CA ILE A 123 -50.13 5.25 31.66
C ILE A 123 -49.76 4.24 32.77
N THR A 124 -49.39 4.62 34.00
CA THR A 124 -50.21 5.30 35.04
C THR A 124 -49.49 6.45 35.77
N LYS A 125 -50.14 7.03 36.79
CA LYS A 125 -49.70 8.17 37.62
C LYS A 125 -49.55 7.72 39.09
N SER A 126 -48.70 8.41 39.87
CA SER A 126 -49.08 9.16 41.10
C SER A 126 -48.03 9.19 42.23
N ALA A 127 -47.71 10.41 42.66
CA ALA A 127 -47.36 10.89 44.02
C ALA A 127 -46.64 9.98 45.04
N SER A 128 -45.38 10.34 45.37
CA SER A 128 -44.97 10.88 46.69
C SER A 128 -43.48 11.26 46.70
N PRO A 129 -43.03 12.25 47.52
CA PRO A 129 -41.63 12.64 47.57
C PRO A 129 -40.76 11.65 48.38
N PRO A 130 -39.60 11.20 47.88
CA PRO A 130 -38.69 10.34 48.66
C PRO A 130 -37.98 11.14 49.77
N PRO A 131 -37.72 10.54 50.94
CA PRO A 131 -37.11 11.22 52.08
C PRO A 131 -35.63 11.55 51.87
N LYS A 132 -35.19 12.70 52.41
CA LYS A 132 -33.77 13.08 52.44
C LYS A 132 -33.00 12.27 53.50
N LEU A 133 -32.48 11.12 53.12
CA LEU A 133 -31.53 10.36 53.94
C LEU A 133 -30.11 10.91 53.78
N THR A 134 -29.65 11.65 54.79
CA THR A 134 -28.26 12.10 54.91
C THR A 134 -27.36 10.90 55.22
N MET A 135 -26.54 10.47 54.26
CA MET A 135 -25.50 9.46 54.47
C MET A 135 -24.12 10.11 54.51
N PRO A 136 -23.25 9.83 55.50
CA PRO A 136 -21.90 10.37 55.56
C PRO A 136 -21.05 9.92 54.36
N LEU A 137 -20.13 10.79 53.90
CA LEU A 137 -19.16 10.45 52.86
C LEU A 137 -18.10 9.48 53.42
N PRO A 138 -17.91 8.29 52.85
CA PRO A 138 -16.66 7.55 52.98
C PRO A 138 -15.57 8.27 52.15
N PRO A 139 -14.28 8.22 52.57
CA PRO A 139 -13.21 8.85 51.81
C PRO A 139 -12.99 8.18 50.45
N LYS A 140 -12.39 8.94 49.52
CA LYS A 140 -12.01 8.45 48.18
C LYS A 140 -11.11 7.22 48.31
N GLN A 141 -11.61 6.06 47.89
CA GLN A 141 -10.78 4.91 47.56
C GLN A 141 -10.54 4.93 46.05
N ASP A 142 -9.30 5.21 45.65
CA ASP A 142 -8.89 5.09 44.25
C ASP A 142 -8.97 3.63 43.82
N LYS A 143 -10.08 3.28 43.16
CA LYS A 143 -10.22 2.01 42.46
C LYS A 143 -9.41 2.06 41.19
N THR A 144 -8.10 1.93 41.33
CA THR A 144 -7.20 1.43 40.29
C THR A 144 -7.84 0.16 39.73
N LYS A 145 -8.44 0.27 38.55
CA LYS A 145 -8.99 -0.88 37.85
C LYS A 145 -7.85 -1.89 37.72
N PRO A 146 -8.00 -3.15 38.18
CA PRO A 146 -7.01 -4.17 37.88
C PRO A 146 -6.97 -4.28 36.35
N ALA A 147 -5.91 -3.77 35.74
CA ALA A 147 -5.70 -3.91 34.32
C ALA A 147 -5.74 -5.41 34.02
N SER A 148 -6.70 -5.85 33.21
CA SER A 148 -6.81 -7.25 32.82
C SER A 148 -5.50 -7.65 32.18
N LYS A 149 -4.70 -8.46 32.89
CA LYS A 149 -3.42 -8.97 32.41
C LYS A 149 -3.68 -10.03 31.35
N THR A 150 -4.19 -9.60 30.20
CA THR A 150 -4.16 -10.35 28.96
C THR A 150 -2.71 -10.81 28.79
N PRO A 151 -2.43 -12.13 28.76
CA PRO A 151 -1.06 -12.61 28.62
C PRO A 151 -0.43 -11.96 27.38
N PRO A 152 0.78 -11.38 27.49
CA PRO A 152 1.42 -10.72 26.37
C PRO A 152 1.52 -11.73 25.24
N GLN A 153 0.73 -11.52 24.19
CA GLN A 153 0.71 -12.42 23.04
C GLN A 153 2.14 -12.49 22.50
N PRO A 154 2.66 -13.70 22.20
CA PRO A 154 4.05 -13.84 21.77
C PRO A 154 4.31 -12.91 20.57
N ALA A 155 5.49 -12.30 20.56
CA ALA A 155 5.89 -11.31 19.57
C ALA A 155 6.20 -11.97 18.22
N TRP A 156 5.19 -12.63 17.62
CA TRP A 156 5.22 -13.14 16.25
C TRP A 156 5.63 -11.99 15.33
N SER A 157 6.85 -12.07 14.81
CA SER A 157 7.29 -11.29 13.67
C SER A 157 6.99 -12.13 12.43
N PRO A 158 6.22 -11.61 11.46
CA PRO A 158 5.83 -12.35 10.25
C PRO A 158 6.98 -12.52 9.24
N GLY A 159 8.10 -11.82 9.42
CA GLY A 159 9.25 -11.82 8.53
C GLY A 159 10.19 -10.65 8.81
N PRO A 160 11.21 -10.39 7.96
CA PRO A 160 12.14 -9.28 8.13
C PRO A 160 11.47 -7.89 8.14
N ARG A 161 10.33 -7.75 7.44
CA ARG A 161 9.51 -6.53 7.39
C ARG A 161 8.75 -6.25 8.69
N GLY A 162 8.55 -7.26 9.54
CA GLY A 162 7.77 -7.13 10.77
C GLY A 162 6.27 -6.89 10.54
N ARG A 163 5.56 -6.48 11.60
CA ARG A 163 4.12 -6.19 11.53
C ARG A 163 3.84 -4.81 10.96
N ASP A 164 2.71 -4.67 10.28
CA ASP A 164 2.15 -3.38 9.90
C ASP A 164 1.94 -2.47 11.13
N PRO A 165 2.48 -1.23 11.16
CA PRO A 165 2.33 -0.34 12.31
C PRO A 165 0.85 -0.05 12.63
N PRO A 166 0.37 -0.23 13.87
CA PRO A 166 -1.02 0.03 14.23
C PRO A 166 -1.43 1.48 13.96
N ILE A 167 -2.59 1.69 13.31
CA ILE A 167 -3.13 3.03 13.03
C ILE A 167 -4.37 3.26 13.90
N THR A 168 -4.25 4.09 14.93
CA THR A 168 -5.38 4.53 15.75
C THR A 168 -6.16 5.64 15.05
N VAL A 169 -7.50 5.48 14.99
CA VAL A 169 -8.42 6.39 14.28
C VAL A 169 -9.65 6.64 15.16
N GLY A 170 -10.12 7.89 15.23
CA GLY A 170 -11.40 8.23 15.86
C GLY A 170 -12.59 7.67 15.08
N VAL A 171 -13.58 7.11 15.79
CA VAL A 171 -14.80 6.52 15.17
C VAL A 171 -15.49 7.47 14.17
N PRO A 172 -15.66 8.79 14.43
CA PRO A 172 -16.30 9.70 13.48
C PRO A 172 -15.57 9.79 12.12
N ALA A 173 -14.24 9.80 12.13
CA ALA A 173 -13.45 9.86 10.90
C ALA A 173 -13.49 8.54 10.11
N MET A 174 -13.58 7.40 10.80
CA MET A 174 -13.80 6.10 10.15
C MET A 174 -15.17 6.04 9.46
N GLU A 175 -16.21 6.54 10.13
CA GLU A 175 -17.57 6.52 9.60
C GLU A 175 -17.76 7.53 8.46
N ASP A 176 -17.10 8.69 8.51
CA ASP A 176 -17.11 9.66 7.40
C ASP A 176 -16.50 9.13 6.10
N ILE A 177 -15.46 8.30 6.17
CA ILE A 177 -14.88 7.69 4.97
C ILE A 177 -15.70 6.48 4.48
N LYS A 178 -16.29 5.69 5.38
CA LYS A 178 -17.17 4.56 4.99
C LYS A 178 -18.44 5.01 4.29
N ARG A 179 -19.05 6.13 4.71
CA ARG A 179 -20.30 6.69 4.16
C ARG A 179 -20.14 7.23 2.72
N ARG A 180 -18.92 7.21 2.15
CA ARG A 180 -18.66 7.70 0.80
C ARG A 180 -18.92 6.61 -0.21
N GLU A 181 -19.92 6.84 -1.04
CA GLU A 181 -20.34 5.92 -2.08
C GLU A 181 -19.83 6.33 -3.46
N ASP A 182 -19.82 5.35 -4.35
CA ASP A 182 -19.37 5.36 -5.74
C ASP A 182 -18.30 6.39 -6.14
N THR A 183 -18.69 7.55 -6.68
CA THR A 183 -17.77 8.55 -7.20
C THR A 183 -17.14 9.45 -6.13
N ASP A 184 -17.70 9.52 -4.91
CA ASP A 184 -17.09 10.24 -3.78
C ASP A 184 -16.09 9.37 -2.99
N LYS A 185 -16.00 8.07 -3.27
CA LYS A 185 -14.97 7.19 -2.71
C LYS A 185 -13.58 7.77 -3.01
N LEU A 186 -12.84 8.09 -1.95
CA LEU A 186 -11.54 8.78 -2.04
C LEU A 186 -10.48 7.88 -2.70
N CYS A 187 -9.66 8.43 -3.60
CA CYS A 187 -8.62 7.66 -4.26
C CYS A 187 -7.46 7.31 -3.29
N ASN A 188 -7.40 6.05 -2.85
CA ASN A 188 -6.35 5.55 -1.94
C ASN A 188 -4.93 5.92 -2.38
N ASN A 189 -4.58 5.73 -3.66
CA ASN A 189 -3.25 6.12 -4.14
C ASN A 189 -3.03 7.63 -4.05
N HIS A 190 -4.03 8.43 -4.45
CA HIS A 190 -3.89 9.89 -4.44
C HIS A 190 -3.55 10.46 -3.06
N PHE A 191 -4.30 10.01 -2.05
CA PHE A 191 -4.25 10.59 -0.71
C PHE A 191 -3.24 9.91 0.23
N LEU A 192 -2.75 8.71 -0.11
CA LEU A 192 -1.80 7.96 0.73
C LEU A 192 -0.40 7.82 0.10
N ARG A 193 -0.25 8.02 -1.22
CA ARG A 193 1.03 7.92 -1.95
C ARG A 193 1.38 9.15 -2.80
N GLY A 194 0.51 10.16 -2.87
CA GLY A 194 0.70 11.33 -3.75
C GLY A 194 0.03 11.15 -5.12
N PRO A 195 0.40 11.93 -6.15
CA PRO A 195 -0.36 12.04 -7.41
C PRO A 195 -0.79 10.71 -8.04
N CYS A 196 -2.09 10.58 -8.33
CA CYS A 196 -2.63 9.36 -8.94
C CYS A 196 -2.14 9.23 -10.39
N THR A 197 -1.51 8.11 -10.75
CA THR A 197 -1.02 7.84 -12.11
C THR A 197 -2.12 7.66 -13.16
N ARG A 198 -3.40 7.63 -12.74
CA ARG A 198 -4.57 7.40 -13.60
C ARG A 198 -5.60 8.54 -13.56
N ILE A 199 -5.21 9.79 -13.29
CA ILE A 199 -6.13 10.95 -13.16
C ILE A 199 -7.21 11.02 -14.26
N GLY A 200 -6.86 10.79 -15.53
CA GLY A 200 -7.83 10.83 -16.65
C GLY A 200 -8.76 9.60 -16.79
N ALA A 201 -8.61 8.56 -15.97
CA ALA A 201 -9.36 7.30 -16.06
C ALA A 201 -9.68 6.66 -14.69
N CYS A 202 -9.52 7.41 -13.59
CA CYS A 202 -9.71 6.95 -12.22
C CYS A 202 -11.03 7.49 -11.69
N THR A 203 -11.98 6.59 -11.43
CA THR A 203 -13.38 6.89 -11.03
C THR A 203 -13.53 7.36 -9.57
N PHE A 204 -12.43 7.49 -8.84
CA PHE A 204 -12.40 7.89 -7.43
C PHE A 204 -12.19 9.40 -7.28
N ASN A 205 -12.68 9.98 -6.18
CA ASN A 205 -12.51 11.40 -5.89
C ASN A 205 -11.02 11.75 -5.68
N HIS A 206 -10.56 12.83 -6.33
CA HIS A 206 -9.23 13.42 -6.19
C HIS A 206 -9.25 14.88 -5.69
N THR A 207 -10.41 15.55 -5.68
CA THR A 207 -10.53 16.99 -5.38
C THR A 207 -10.84 17.29 -3.92
N PHE A 208 -11.34 16.29 -3.18
CA PHE A 208 -11.60 16.40 -1.75
C PHE A 208 -10.31 16.70 -0.96
N LYS A 209 -10.43 17.45 0.14
CA LYS A 209 -9.32 17.81 1.05
C LYS A 209 -9.49 17.11 2.40
N PRO A 210 -9.05 15.85 2.55
CA PRO A 210 -9.23 15.10 3.79
C PRO A 210 -8.39 15.66 4.93
N SER A 211 -8.97 15.66 6.14
CA SER A 211 -8.28 15.95 7.38
C SER A 211 -7.22 14.87 7.72
N LYS A 212 -6.31 15.18 8.64
CA LYS A 212 -5.32 14.22 9.15
C LYS A 212 -5.96 12.97 9.76
N GLU A 213 -7.20 13.04 10.25
CA GLU A 213 -7.93 11.87 10.76
C GLU A 213 -8.62 11.08 9.64
N GLN A 214 -9.21 11.77 8.67
CA GLN A 214 -9.76 11.14 7.46
C GLN A 214 -8.67 10.40 6.66
N LEU A 215 -7.45 10.92 6.59
CA LEU A 215 -6.30 10.23 6.00
C LEU A 215 -5.93 8.94 6.76
N LYS A 216 -5.90 8.98 8.11
CA LYS A 216 -5.67 7.77 8.92
C LYS A 216 -6.80 6.75 8.77
N ALA A 217 -8.05 7.21 8.68
CA ALA A 217 -9.22 6.37 8.40
C ALA A 217 -9.10 5.66 7.04
N LEU A 218 -8.73 6.41 6.00
CA LEU A 218 -8.50 5.89 4.65
C LEU A 218 -7.36 4.86 4.65
N ALA A 219 -6.26 5.11 5.37
CA ALA A 219 -5.16 4.16 5.53
C ALA A 219 -5.58 2.87 6.28
N MET A 220 -6.40 2.97 7.32
CA MET A 220 -6.97 1.79 8.01
C MET A 220 -7.89 0.96 7.11
N LEU A 221 -8.68 1.59 6.25
CA LEU A 221 -9.54 0.90 5.29
C LEU A 221 -8.71 0.29 4.14
N ALA A 222 -7.69 0.99 3.64
CA ALA A 222 -6.76 0.49 2.65
C ALA A 222 -6.05 -0.80 3.13
N ARG A 223 -5.55 -0.80 4.37
CA ARG A 223 -4.88 -1.94 5.02
C ARG A 223 -5.79 -3.13 5.38
N GLN A 224 -7.11 -3.03 5.18
CA GLN A 224 -8.00 -4.20 5.22
C GLN A 224 -8.04 -4.99 3.90
N ASN A 225 -7.35 -4.50 2.87
CA ASN A 225 -7.04 -5.27 1.67
C ASN A 225 -5.64 -5.88 1.83
N PRO A 226 -5.46 -7.17 1.55
CA PRO A 226 -4.14 -7.79 1.55
C PRO A 226 -3.26 -7.20 0.43
N CYS A 227 -1.98 -7.02 0.72
CA CYS A 227 -0.95 -6.80 -0.28
C CYS A 227 -0.71 -8.09 -1.07
N ILE A 228 -0.63 -8.01 -2.40
CA ILE A 228 -0.42 -9.17 -3.29
C ILE A 228 0.89 -9.90 -2.92
N ASN A 229 1.93 -9.15 -2.58
CA ASN A 229 3.26 -9.69 -2.26
C ASN A 229 3.41 -10.10 -0.79
N GLY A 230 2.37 -9.98 0.05
CA GLY A 230 2.43 -10.39 1.46
C GLY A 230 3.62 -9.80 2.22
N GLN A 231 4.38 -10.66 2.92
CA GLN A 231 5.60 -10.25 3.64
C GLN A 231 6.79 -9.98 2.73
N ASP A 232 6.79 -10.53 1.52
CA ASP A 232 7.81 -10.32 0.48
C ASP A 232 7.62 -9.00 -0.28
N CYS A 233 6.72 -8.12 0.20
CA CYS A 233 6.60 -6.77 -0.33
C CYS A 233 7.85 -5.95 -0.01
N ASP A 234 8.56 -5.54 -1.05
CA ASP A 234 9.71 -4.65 -1.08
C ASP A 234 9.33 -3.17 -0.90
N VAL A 235 8.09 -2.80 -1.24
CA VAL A 235 7.68 -1.38 -1.26
C VAL A 235 7.47 -0.83 0.15
N ASN A 236 8.38 0.04 0.60
CA ASN A 236 8.36 0.62 1.95
C ASN A 236 7.06 1.39 2.27
N ASP A 237 6.52 2.17 1.32
CA ASP A 237 5.33 3.01 1.49
C ASP A 237 3.98 2.26 1.37
N CYS A 238 3.99 0.92 1.34
CA CYS A 238 2.82 0.14 0.96
C CYS A 238 1.58 0.40 1.85
N ILE A 239 0.50 0.77 1.18
CA ILE A 239 -0.79 1.18 1.74
C ILE A 239 -1.75 0.02 2.02
N TYR A 240 -1.41 -1.19 1.56
CA TYR A 240 -2.15 -2.42 1.79
C TYR A 240 -1.61 -3.17 3.00
N GLY A 241 -2.38 -4.11 3.55
CA GLY A 241 -1.97 -4.88 4.72
C GLY A 241 -1.09 -6.06 4.32
N HIS A 242 0.07 -6.21 4.96
CA HIS A 242 0.91 -7.42 4.84
C HIS A 242 0.49 -8.46 5.91
N ASN A 243 -0.20 -7.99 6.95
CA ASN A 243 -0.75 -8.75 8.07
C ASN A 243 -2.26 -8.48 8.21
N CYS A 244 -3.02 -9.45 8.70
CA CYS A 244 -4.44 -9.29 8.99
C CYS A 244 -4.66 -8.44 10.25
N PRO A 245 -5.31 -7.26 10.18
CA PRO A 245 -5.52 -6.39 11.35
C PRO A 245 -6.66 -6.85 12.28
N ASN A 246 -7.35 -7.96 11.95
CA ASN A 246 -8.56 -8.44 12.64
C ASN A 246 -8.30 -9.69 13.50
N VAL A 247 -7.08 -9.86 14.02
CA VAL A 247 -6.73 -10.99 14.91
C VAL A 247 -6.71 -10.51 16.37
N THR A 248 -7.65 -11.03 17.15
CA THR A 248 -7.79 -10.73 18.58
C THR A 248 -7.71 -12.03 19.37
N ASN A 249 -6.84 -12.09 20.38
CA ASN A 249 -6.66 -13.27 21.26
C ASN A 249 -6.46 -14.60 20.51
N GLY A 250 -5.71 -14.58 19.40
CA GLY A 250 -5.50 -15.77 18.56
C GLY A 250 -6.70 -16.19 17.71
N VAL A 251 -7.69 -15.32 17.49
CA VAL A 251 -8.85 -15.59 16.63
C VAL A 251 -8.99 -14.50 15.58
N CYS A 252 -9.12 -14.89 14.30
CA CYS A 252 -9.50 -13.98 13.23
C CYS A 252 -11.02 -13.73 13.28
N THR A 253 -11.42 -12.51 13.63
CA THR A 253 -12.84 -12.13 13.84
C THR A 253 -13.62 -11.90 12.55
N ARG A 254 -12.96 -11.99 11.38
CA ARG A 254 -13.54 -11.66 10.08
C ARG A 254 -14.02 -12.91 9.33
N SER A 255 -15.33 -13.11 9.31
CA SER A 255 -16.02 -14.24 8.65
C SER A 255 -15.59 -14.48 7.20
N HIS A 256 -15.31 -13.40 6.46
CA HIS A 256 -14.70 -13.44 5.12
C HIS A 256 -13.36 -12.68 5.14
N CYS A 257 -12.40 -13.23 5.89
CA CYS A 257 -11.01 -12.80 5.80
C CYS A 257 -10.44 -13.12 4.41
N ARG A 258 -9.80 -12.12 3.80
CA ARG A 258 -9.12 -12.19 2.48
C ARG A 258 -7.60 -12.36 2.59
N PHE A 259 -7.06 -12.38 3.80
CA PHE A 259 -5.62 -12.59 4.02
C PHE A 259 -5.31 -14.10 4.00
N LYS A 260 -4.16 -14.46 3.45
CA LYS A 260 -3.61 -15.83 3.52
C LYS A 260 -3.33 -16.22 4.97
N VAL A 261 -3.21 -17.51 5.24
CA VAL A 261 -2.91 -18.04 6.60
C VAL A 261 -1.64 -17.41 7.16
N ASP A 262 -0.59 -17.25 6.35
CA ASP A 262 0.72 -16.67 6.71
C ASP A 262 0.64 -15.19 7.14
N GLY A 263 -0.41 -14.49 6.72
CA GLY A 263 -0.72 -13.13 7.18
C GLY A 263 -1.32 -13.05 8.59
N HIS A 264 -1.31 -14.16 9.35
CA HIS A 264 -1.87 -14.26 10.70
C HIS A 264 -0.87 -14.93 11.68
N PRO A 265 -0.97 -14.65 12.99
CA PRO A 265 -0.16 -15.33 14.00
C PRO A 265 -0.28 -16.86 13.95
N PRO A 266 0.79 -17.60 14.30
CA PRO A 266 0.73 -19.05 14.49
C PRO A 266 -0.41 -19.47 15.43
N ASN A 267 -1.07 -20.58 15.12
CA ASN A 267 -2.24 -21.11 15.84
C ASN A 267 -3.47 -20.18 15.84
N THR A 268 -3.56 -19.20 14.92
CA THR A 268 -4.79 -18.40 14.76
C THR A 268 -5.97 -19.29 14.38
N LYS A 269 -7.08 -19.18 15.12
CA LYS A 269 -8.35 -19.81 14.77
C LYS A 269 -9.12 -18.94 13.79
N PHE A 270 -9.67 -19.55 12.74
CA PHE A 270 -10.38 -18.84 11.67
C PHE A 270 -11.88 -19.03 11.76
N THR A 271 -12.62 -17.94 11.58
CA THR A 271 -14.08 -17.95 11.36
C THR A 271 -14.46 -18.16 9.90
N ASN A 272 -13.50 -17.96 8.97
CA ASN A 272 -13.65 -18.25 7.55
C ASN A 272 -13.25 -19.70 7.25
N SER A 273 -14.20 -20.56 6.88
CA SER A 273 -13.92 -21.96 6.46
C SER A 273 -13.03 -22.05 5.20
N LYS A 274 -13.03 -21.00 4.36
CA LYS A 274 -12.28 -20.92 3.09
C LYS A 274 -10.92 -20.21 3.22
N ILE A 275 -10.37 -20.06 4.44
CA ILE A 275 -9.11 -19.31 4.65
C ILE A 275 -7.91 -19.89 3.86
N HIS A 276 -7.93 -21.19 3.55
CA HIS A 276 -6.90 -21.89 2.77
C HIS A 276 -7.03 -21.69 1.25
N GLU A 277 -8.07 -21.00 0.77
CA GLU A 277 -8.31 -20.68 -0.66
C GLU A 277 -7.82 -19.27 -1.05
N ASN A 278 -7.25 -18.50 -0.11
CA ASN A 278 -6.80 -17.10 -0.28
C ASN A 278 -5.38 -16.97 -0.88
#